data_AF-A0A380EM40-F1
#
_entry.id   AF-A0A380EM40-F1
#
_cell.length_a   1.000
_cell.length_b   1.000
_cell.length_c   1.000
_cell.angle_alpha   90.00
_cell.angle_beta   90.00
_cell.angle_gamma   90.00
#
_symmetry.space_group_name_H-M   'P 1'
#
loop_
_entity.id
_entity.type
_entity.pdbx_description
1 polymer ?
#
loop_
_entity_poly.entity_id
_entity_poly.type
_entity_poly.pdbx_seq_one_letter_code
_entity_poly.pdbx_strand_id
1 'polypeptide(L)'
;MAKGYLEPALFNKEKNALEAERERLLAEKDQLTRSVNGNFAKVDEVDRLLKFATKSKMLTAYEDELFEDYVERIIVFSREEVGFELKCGITLKERLVN
;
A
#
# COMPACT_ATOMS: atom_id res chain seq x y z
N MET A 1 -32.86 -26.77 -28.27
CA MET A 1 -32.12 -26.43 -29.51
C MET A 1 -31.82 -24.95 -29.47
N ALA A 2 -30.53 -24.56 -29.38
CA ALA A 2 -30.14 -23.16 -29.50
C ALA A 2 -30.55 -22.67 -30.90
N LYS A 3 -31.28 -21.56 -30.99
CA LYS A 3 -31.64 -20.95 -32.28
C LYS A 3 -30.33 -20.74 -33.05
N GLY A 4 -30.15 -21.42 -34.18
CA GLY A 4 -28.88 -21.66 -34.88
C GLY A 4 -28.18 -20.42 -35.47
N TYR A 5 -27.91 -19.42 -34.65
CA TYR A 5 -27.22 -18.19 -35.02
C TYR A 5 -25.71 -18.23 -34.71
N LEU A 6 -25.27 -19.19 -33.89
CA LEU A 6 -23.86 -19.42 -33.56
C LEU A 6 -23.59 -20.90 -33.32
N GLU A 7 -22.47 -21.38 -33.85
CA GLU A 7 -21.97 -22.74 -33.62
C GLU A 7 -21.56 -22.89 -32.13
N PRO A 8 -21.92 -23.98 -31.43
CA PRO A 8 -21.69 -24.11 -29.99
C PRO A 8 -20.23 -23.94 -29.56
N ALA A 9 -19.27 -24.38 -30.38
CA ALA A 9 -17.85 -24.19 -30.09
C ALA A 9 -17.46 -22.70 -30.14
N LEU A 10 -17.97 -21.97 -31.13
CA LEU A 10 -17.74 -20.53 -31.26
C LEU A 10 -18.37 -19.76 -30.10
N PHE A 11 -19.61 -20.08 -29.72
CA PHE A 11 -20.26 -19.46 -28.57
C PHE A 11 -19.48 -19.68 -27.27
N ASN A 12 -19.06 -20.91 -26.99
CA ASN A 12 -18.31 -21.23 -25.77
C ASN A 12 -16.95 -20.54 -25.76
N LYS A 13 -16.27 -20.45 -26.90
CA LYS A 13 -15.00 -19.73 -27.01
C LYS A 13 -15.15 -18.25 -26.67
N GLU A 14 -16.11 -17.57 -27.29
CA GLU A 14 -16.37 -16.15 -27.03
C GLU A 14 -16.82 -15.91 -25.58
N LYS A 15 -17.68 -16.79 -25.05
CA LYS A 15 -18.09 -16.74 -23.64
C LYS A 15 -16.89 -16.83 -22.69
N ASN A 16 -16.01 -17.81 -22.91
CA ASN A 16 -14.83 -17.99 -22.06
C ASN A 16 -13.85 -16.81 -22.17
N ALA A 17 -13.70 -16.23 -23.38
CA ALA A 17 -12.89 -15.04 -23.57
C ALA A 17 -13.45 -13.83 -22.79
N LEU A 18 -14.77 -13.64 -22.82
CA LEU A 18 -15.44 -12.60 -22.04
C LEU A 18 -15.33 -12.83 -20.53
N GLU A 19 -15.43 -14.07 -20.07
CA GLU A 19 -15.24 -14.41 -18.65
C GLU A 19 -13.81 -14.12 -18.19
N ALA A 20 -12.80 -14.47 -18.98
CA ALA A 20 -11.40 -14.19 -18.69
C ALA A 20 -11.12 -12.67 -18.66
N GLU A 21 -11.67 -11.90 -19.60
CA GLU A 21 -11.51 -10.45 -19.60
C GLU A 21 -12.21 -9.81 -18.40
N ARG A 22 -13.39 -10.30 -18.00
CA ARG A 22 -14.08 -9.85 -16.79
C ARG A 22 -13.22 -10.06 -15.55
N GLU A 23 -12.61 -11.23 -15.40
CA GLU A 23 -11.74 -11.55 -14.25
C GLU A 23 -10.50 -10.65 -14.23
N ARG A 24 -9.88 -10.43 -15.38
CA ARG A 24 -8.75 -9.51 -15.53
C ARG A 24 -9.11 -8.08 -15.12
N LEU A 25 -10.24 -7.56 -15.62
CA LEU A 25 -10.71 -6.21 -15.29
C LEU A 25 -11.04 -6.05 -13.79
N LEU A 26 -11.59 -7.08 -13.15
CA LEU A 26 -11.84 -7.08 -11.71
C LEU A 26 -10.53 -7.03 -10.91
N ALA A 27 -9.54 -7.84 -11.29
CA ALA A 27 -8.23 -7.82 -10.66
C ALA A 27 -7.54 -6.45 -10.79
N GLU A 28 -7.60 -5.83 -11.97
CA GLU A 28 -7.05 -4.50 -12.22
C GLU A 28 -7.75 -3.42 -11.39
N LYS A 29 -9.10 -3.46 -11.33
CA LYS A 29 -9.88 -2.54 -10.49
C LYS A 29 -9.49 -2.67 -9.01
N ASP A 30 -9.32 -3.88 -8.51
CA ASP A 30 -8.96 -4.12 -7.11
C ASP A 30 -7.52 -3.68 -6.80
N GLN A 31 -6.60 -3.81 -7.76
CA GLN A 31 -5.24 -3.31 -7.66
C GLN A 31 -5.21 -1.78 -7.62
N LEU A 32 -5.93 -1.11 -8.53
CA LEU A 32 -6.05 0.35 -8.57
C LEU A 32 -6.70 0.88 -7.29
N THR A 33 -7.77 0.24 -6.82
CA THR A 33 -8.46 0.60 -5.58
C THR A 33 -7.50 0.53 -4.39
N ARG A 34 -6.69 -0.53 -4.29
CA ARG A 34 -5.67 -0.67 -3.24
C ARG A 34 -4.60 0.42 -3.32
N SER A 35 -4.14 0.74 -4.53
CA SER A 35 -3.16 1.81 -4.74
C SER A 35 -3.70 3.18 -4.33
N VAL A 36 -4.95 3.48 -4.70
CA VAL A 36 -5.62 4.74 -4.37
C VAL A 36 -5.89 4.84 -2.87
N ASN A 37 -6.41 3.78 -2.24
CA ASN A 37 -6.64 3.74 -0.81
C ASN A 37 -5.34 3.83 -0.01
N GLY A 38 -4.27 3.18 -0.47
CA GLY A 38 -2.94 3.33 0.12
C GLY A 38 -2.41 4.76 0.05
N ASN A 39 -2.72 5.49 -1.03
CA ASN A 39 -2.35 6.89 -1.17
C ASN A 39 -3.18 7.81 -0.24
N PHE A 40 -4.49 7.58 -0.12
CA PHE A 40 -5.33 8.31 0.83
C PHE A 40 -4.92 8.06 2.28
N ALA A 41 -4.64 6.80 2.65
CA ALA A 41 -4.15 6.46 3.98
C ALA A 41 -2.85 7.20 4.31
N LYS A 42 -1.91 7.29 3.35
CA LYS A 42 -0.65 8.03 3.54
C LYS A 42 -0.87 9.52 3.79
N VAL A 43 -1.84 10.16 3.14
CA VAL A 43 -2.15 11.59 3.37
C VAL A 43 -2.64 11.82 4.81
N ASP A 44 -3.50 10.94 5.33
CA ASP A 44 -3.97 11.02 6.72
C ASP A 44 -2.82 10.79 7.72
N GLU A 45 -1.90 9.88 7.43
CA GLU A 45 -0.70 9.68 8.24
C GLU A 45 0.26 10.89 8.20
N VAL A 46 0.40 11.57 7.05
CA VAL A 46 1.18 12.82 6.95
C VAL A 46 0.58 13.90 7.86
N ASP A 47 -0.74 14.10 7.80
CA ASP A 47 -1.43 15.11 8.63
C ASP A 47 -1.30 14.79 10.13
N ARG A 48 -1.44 13.51 10.51
CA ARG A 48 -1.20 13.07 11.89
C ARG A 48 0.22 13.35 12.37
N LEU A 49 1.23 13.02 11.56
CA LEU A 49 2.63 13.27 11.90
C LEU A 49 2.92 14.77 12.02
N LEU A 50 2.40 15.59 11.11
CA LEU A 50 2.57 17.03 11.14
C LEU A 50 1.93 17.67 12.38
N LYS A 51 0.71 17.26 12.72
CA LYS A 51 0.00 17.73 13.94
C LYS A 51 0.76 17.37 15.21
N PHE A 52 1.36 16.18 15.27
CA PHE A 52 2.21 15.78 16.37
C PHE A 52 3.46 16.67 16.43
N ALA A 53 4.28 16.68 15.37
CA ALA A 53 5.56 17.38 15.34
C ALA A 53 5.46 18.89 15.59
N THR A 54 4.35 19.53 15.21
CA THR A 54 4.12 20.97 15.44
C THR A 54 3.71 21.32 16.86
N LYS A 55 3.10 20.39 17.60
CA LYS A 55 2.56 20.62 18.96
C LYS A 55 3.41 19.99 20.05
N SER A 56 4.15 18.93 19.72
CA SER A 56 5.01 18.21 20.65
C SER A 56 6.29 18.99 20.91
N LYS A 57 6.79 18.94 22.15
CA LYS A 57 8.18 19.29 22.43
C LYS A 57 9.09 18.20 21.88
N MET A 58 10.36 18.54 21.66
CA MET A 58 11.37 17.56 21.29
C MET A 58 11.36 16.41 22.29
N LEU A 59 11.23 15.18 21.79
CA LEU A 59 11.31 13.99 22.62
C LEU A 59 12.74 13.84 23.11
N THR A 60 12.88 13.54 24.40
CA THR A 60 14.18 13.36 25.06
C THR A 60 14.46 11.91 25.44
N ALA A 61 13.45 11.05 25.28
CA ALA A 61 13.51 9.63 25.53
C ALA A 61 12.65 8.90 24.50
N TYR A 62 12.89 7.60 24.38
CA TYR A 62 12.08 6.70 23.57
C TYR A 62 10.71 6.47 24.23
N GLU A 63 9.66 6.43 23.42
CA GLU A 63 8.30 6.07 23.84
C GLU A 63 7.71 5.04 22.86
N ASP A 64 7.42 3.86 23.38
CA ASP A 64 6.99 2.68 22.62
C ASP A 64 5.70 2.95 21.83
N GLU A 65 4.68 3.51 22.49
CA GLU A 65 3.38 3.80 21.87
C GLU A 65 3.53 4.76 20.68
N LEU A 66 4.36 5.79 20.83
CA LEU A 66 4.61 6.75 19.75
C LEU A 66 5.36 6.10 18.58
N PHE A 67 6.31 5.23 18.89
CA PHE A 67 7.03 4.49 17.85
C PHE A 67 6.08 3.60 17.07
N GLU A 68 5.23 2.84 17.75
CA GLU A 68 4.22 1.98 17.12
C GLU A 68 3.18 2.77 16.32
N ASP A 69 2.85 3.98 16.77
CA ASP A 69 1.88 4.86 16.08
C ASP A 69 2.41 5.35 14.73
N TYR A 70 3.70 5.71 14.64
CA TYR A 70 4.24 6.39 13.47
C TYR A 70 5.16 5.55 12.58
N VAL A 71 5.80 4.51 13.11
CA VAL A 71 6.73 3.64 12.37
C VAL A 71 6.01 2.41 11.82
N GLU A 72 6.22 2.13 10.54
CA GLU A 72 5.71 0.95 9.84
C GLU A 72 6.69 -0.22 9.96
N ARG A 73 7.97 0.03 9.67
CA ARG A 73 9.02 -0.98 9.76
C ARG A 73 10.41 -0.37 9.87
N ILE A 74 11.36 -1.18 10.34
CA ILE A 74 12.79 -0.88 10.31
C ILE A 74 13.42 -1.57 9.11
N ILE A 75 14.26 -0.84 8.38
CA ILE A 75 15.04 -1.32 7.25
C ILE A 75 16.51 -1.32 7.65
N VAL A 76 17.16 -2.49 7.65
CA VAL A 76 18.60 -2.59 7.90
C VAL A 76 19.34 -2.47 6.56
N PHE A 77 20.00 -1.35 6.31
CA PHE A 77 20.77 -1.13 5.08
C PHE A 77 22.18 -1.70 5.20
N SER A 78 22.80 -1.54 6.37
CA SER A 78 24.11 -2.10 6.69
C SER A 78 24.27 -2.28 8.20
N ARG A 79 25.45 -2.74 8.66
CA ARG A 79 25.76 -2.80 10.09
C ARG A 79 25.78 -1.43 10.78
N GLU A 80 26.00 -0.36 10.01
CA GLU A 80 26.12 1.01 10.53
C GLU A 80 24.96 1.91 10.09
N GLU A 81 24.00 1.40 9.31
CA GLU A 81 22.91 2.22 8.76
C GLU A 81 21.58 1.49 8.84
N VAL A 82 20.59 2.14 9.46
CA VAL A 82 19.20 1.70 9.54
C VAL A 82 18.27 2.79 9.03
N GLY A 83 17.08 2.41 8.60
CA GLY A 83 16.00 3.31 8.24
C GLY A 83 14.73 2.99 8.99
N PHE A 84 14.05 4.02 9.44
CA PHE A 84 12.70 3.93 9.98
C PHE A 84 11.73 4.37 8.89
N GLU A 85 11.02 3.41 8.30
CA GLU A 85 9.93 3.75 7.40
C GLU A 85 8.71 4.11 8.24
N LEU A 86 8.21 5.33 8.04
CA LEU A 86 7.01 5.82 8.69
C LEU A 86 5.77 5.40 7.90
N LYS A 87 4.63 5.26 8.58
CA LYS A 87 3.35 4.90 7.94
C LYS A 87 2.90 5.89 6.86
N CYS A 88 3.35 7.14 6.95
CA CYS A 88 3.15 8.17 5.93
C CYS A 88 4.00 7.96 4.65
N GLY A 89 4.91 6.97 4.64
CA GLY A 89 5.74 6.59 3.49
C GLY A 89 7.12 7.27 3.43
N ILE A 90 7.47 8.11 4.40
CA ILE A 90 8.81 8.68 4.52
C ILE A 90 9.75 7.65 5.17
N THR A 91 10.97 7.53 4.67
CA THR A 91 12.03 6.74 5.35
C THR A 91 13.07 7.68 5.94
N LEU A 92 13.22 7.66 7.25
CA LEU A 92 14.26 8.39 7.97
C LEU A 92 15.48 7.48 8.13
N LYS A 93 16.60 7.84 7.52
CA LYS A 93 17.85 7.08 7.64
C LYS A 93 18.68 7.60 8.81
N GLU A 94 19.22 6.67 9.58
CA GLU A 94 20.05 6.96 10.73
C GLU A 94 21.32 6.10 10.71
N ARG A 95 22.44 6.73 11.06
CA ARG A 95 23.72 6.04 11.22
C ARG A 95 23.83 5.56 12.65
N LEU A 96 24.04 4.26 12.82
CA LEU A 96 24.36 3.65 14.11
C LEU A 96 25.82 3.97 14.42
N VAL A 97 26.05 5.01 15.22
CA VAL A 97 27.38 5.37 15.71
C VAL A 97 27.60 4.64 17.04
N ASN A 98 28.70 3.88 17.13
CA ASN A 98 29.18 3.33 18.41
C ASN A 98 29.78 4.42 19.30
#